data_AF-Q2HSQ4-F1
#
_entry.id   AF-Q2HSQ4-F1
#
_cell.length_a   1.000
_cell.length_b   1.000
_cell.length_c   1.000
_cell.angle_alpha   90.00
_cell.angle_beta   90.00
_cell.angle_gamma   90.00
#
_symmetry.space_group_name_H-M   'P 1'
#
loop_
_entity.id
_entity.type
_entity.pdbx_description
1 polymer ?
#
loop_
_entity_poly.entity_id
_entity_poly.type
_entity_poly.pdbx_seq_one_letter_code
_entity_poly.pdbx_strand_id
1 'polypeptide(L)'
;MEVAKIRANVVEDHEATMARFIHGLNRDISDIVELHHYMSLEELVHQAIKVEQQLKRKGQLRRSSTSSFNSSSWKDKQKKEGTSSPKEVASDPKE
;
A
#
# COMPACT_ATOMS: atom_id res chain seq x y z
N MET A 1 -6.46 19.97 -20.94
CA MET A 1 -5.15 20.36 -21.49
C MET A 1 -5.34 21.16 -22.79
N GLU A 2 -6.19 20.71 -23.72
CA GLU A 2 -6.57 21.43 -24.97
C GLU A 2 -6.82 22.94 -24.80
N VAL A 3 -7.71 23.31 -23.87
CA VAL A 3 -8.11 24.73 -23.65
C VAL A 3 -6.94 25.60 -23.17
N ALA A 4 -6.00 25.04 -22.42
CA ALA A 4 -4.84 25.77 -21.92
C ALA A 4 -3.84 26.05 -23.05
N LYS A 5 -3.64 25.10 -23.97
CA LYS A 5 -2.76 25.26 -25.14
C LYS A 5 -3.27 26.37 -26.08
N ILE A 6 -4.60 26.42 -26.31
CA ILE A 6 -5.25 27.49 -27.09
C ILE A 6 -5.00 28.86 -26.45
N ARG A 7 -5.21 28.99 -25.13
CA ARG A 7 -5.01 30.27 -24.41
C ARG A 7 -3.57 30.74 -24.39
N ALA A 8 -2.61 29.81 -24.36
CA ALA A 8 -1.18 30.10 -24.34
C ALA A 8 -0.56 30.24 -25.75
N ASN A 9 -1.35 30.06 -26.82
CA ASN A 9 -0.88 30.00 -28.20
C ASN A 9 0.28 29.00 -28.40
N VAL A 10 0.21 27.86 -27.72
CA VAL A 10 1.24 26.83 -27.76
C VAL A 10 0.88 25.80 -28.82
N VAL A 11 1.73 25.70 -29.84
CA VAL A 11 1.68 24.65 -30.86
C VAL A 11 2.62 23.53 -30.43
N GLU A 12 2.06 22.36 -30.15
CA GLU A 12 2.82 21.16 -29.84
C GLU A 12 2.29 20.03 -30.69
N ASP A 13 3.21 19.22 -31.18
CA ASP A 13 2.87 17.93 -31.74
C ASP A 13 2.23 17.00 -30.69
N HIS A 14 1.44 16.06 -31.17
CA HIS A 14 0.75 15.09 -30.32
C HIS A 14 1.74 14.23 -29.54
N GLU A 15 2.82 13.78 -30.17
CA GLU A 15 3.89 13.02 -29.51
C GLU A 15 4.60 13.84 -28.43
N ALA A 16 4.93 15.10 -28.73
CA ALA A 16 5.54 16.01 -27.75
C ALA A 16 4.63 16.28 -26.56
N THR A 17 3.31 16.34 -26.78
CA THR A 17 2.30 16.51 -25.74
C THR A 17 2.24 15.26 -24.83
N MET A 18 2.24 14.07 -25.43
CA MET A 18 2.24 12.80 -24.70
C MET A 18 3.52 12.61 -23.89
N ALA A 19 4.68 12.90 -24.48
CA ALA A 19 5.96 12.87 -23.77
C ALA A 19 5.93 13.78 -22.55
N ARG A 20 5.48 15.04 -22.70
CA ARG A 20 5.34 15.96 -21.57
C ARG A 20 4.40 15.45 -20.48
N PHE A 21 3.29 14.82 -20.86
CA PHE A 21 2.37 14.22 -19.90
C PHE A 21 3.07 13.13 -19.09
N ILE A 22 3.77 12.19 -19.75
CA ILE A 22 4.49 11.09 -19.09
C ILE A 22 5.57 11.60 -18.15
N HIS A 23 6.38 12.57 -18.59
CA HIS A 23 7.41 13.20 -17.77
C HIS A 23 6.83 13.95 -16.56
N GLY A 24 5.56 14.36 -16.61
CA GLY A 24 4.85 14.98 -15.51
C GLY A 24 4.21 13.98 -14.53
N LEU A 25 4.22 12.68 -14.82
CA LEU A 25 3.71 11.66 -13.91
C LEU A 25 4.71 11.34 -12.81
N ASN A 26 4.23 10.76 -11.70
CA ASN A 26 5.11 10.14 -10.73
C ASN A 26 5.86 8.97 -11.38
N ARG A 27 7.13 8.79 -11.00
CA ARG A 27 8.03 7.81 -11.61
C ARG A 27 7.47 6.38 -11.63
N ASP A 28 6.86 5.96 -10.53
CA ASP A 28 6.23 4.63 -10.41
C ASP A 28 5.04 4.44 -11.38
N ILE A 29 4.38 5.52 -11.80
CA ILE A 29 3.33 5.50 -12.80
C ILE A 29 3.94 5.57 -14.21
N SER A 30 4.89 6.48 -14.46
CA SER A 30 5.53 6.62 -15.77
C SER A 30 6.20 5.33 -16.22
N ASP A 31 6.96 4.69 -15.32
CA ASP A 31 7.67 3.43 -15.60
C ASP A 31 6.71 2.31 -16.06
N ILE A 32 5.45 2.33 -15.61
CA ILE A 32 4.44 1.33 -15.99
C ILE A 32 3.70 1.75 -17.27
N VAL A 33 3.33 3.03 -17.38
CA VAL A 33 2.55 3.54 -18.52
C VAL A 33 3.38 3.51 -19.81
N GLU A 34 4.69 3.77 -19.74
CA GLU A 34 5.60 3.67 -20.90
C GLU A 34 5.68 2.28 -21.52
N LEU A 35 5.37 1.23 -20.75
CA LEU A 35 5.35 -0.15 -21.23
C LEU A 35 4.05 -0.52 -21.97
N HIS A 36 3.03 0.33 -21.89
CA HIS A 36 1.75 0.10 -22.53
C HIS A 36 1.67 0.83 -23.87
N HIS A 37 0.93 0.23 -24.80
CA HIS A 37 0.63 0.90 -26.06
C HIS A 37 -0.48 1.94 -25.85
N TYR A 38 -0.24 3.18 -26.27
CA TYR A 38 -1.22 4.26 -26.30
C TYR A 38 -1.01 5.06 -27.59
N MET A 39 -2.10 5.38 -28.29
CA MET A 39 -2.04 6.15 -29.56
C MET A 39 -2.65 7.55 -29.41
N SER A 40 -3.24 7.84 -28.25
CA SER A 40 -3.86 9.13 -27.96
C SER A 40 -3.59 9.57 -26.53
N LEU A 41 -3.66 10.88 -26.30
CA LEU A 41 -3.55 11.45 -24.96
C LEU A 41 -4.68 10.95 -24.04
N GLU A 42 -5.87 10.69 -24.59
CA GLU A 42 -7.00 10.14 -23.83
C GLU A 42 -6.71 8.72 -23.33
N GLU A 43 -6.18 7.84 -24.19
CA GLU A 43 -5.76 6.49 -23.79
C GLU A 43 -4.66 6.54 -22.73
N LEU A 44 -3.68 7.42 -22.93
CA LEU A 44 -2.56 7.63 -22.01
C LEU A 44 -3.04 8.08 -20.62
N VAL A 45 -4.00 9.01 -20.56
CA VAL A 45 -4.63 9.46 -19.31
C VAL A 45 -5.39 8.31 -18.64
N HIS A 46 -6.18 7.54 -19.38
CA HIS A 46 -6.90 6.40 -18.82
C HIS A 46 -5.96 5.34 -18.24
N GLN A 47 -4.85 5.04 -18.92
CA GLN A 47 -3.84 4.10 -18.43
C GLN A 47 -3.19 4.60 -17.14
N ALA A 48 -2.78 5.88 -17.09
CA ALA A 48 -2.21 6.49 -15.89
C ALA A 48 -3.17 6.41 -14.70
N ILE A 49 -4.46 6.72 -14.89
CA ILE A 49 -5.51 6.61 -13.86
C ILE A 49 -5.62 5.16 -13.37
N LYS A 50 -5.63 4.18 -14.28
CA LYS A 50 -5.75 2.76 -13.95
C LYS A 50 -4.56 2.29 -13.11
N VAL A 51 -3.34 2.68 -13.49
CA VAL A 51 -2.11 2.36 -12.76
C VAL A 51 -2.13 3.01 -11.37
N GLU A 52 -2.48 4.29 -11.27
CA GLU A 52 -2.57 5.01 -9.99
C GLU A 52 -3.51 4.31 -9.01
N GLN A 53 -4.69 3.89 -9.49
CA GLN A 53 -5.66 3.14 -8.67
C GLN A 53 -5.12 1.76 -8.24
N GLN A 54 -4.35 1.08 -9.09
CA GLN A 54 -3.71 -0.18 -8.73
C GLN A 54 -2.65 -0.01 -7.64
N LEU A 55 -1.83 1.04 -7.75
CA LEU A 55 -0.79 1.36 -6.76
C LEU A 55 -1.41 1.73 -5.41
N LYS A 56 -2.48 2.54 -5.40
CA LYS A 56 -3.23 2.88 -4.18
C LYS A 56 -3.77 1.62 -3.48
N ARG A 57 -4.38 0.69 -4.22
CA ARG A 57 -4.87 -0.59 -3.68
C ARG A 57 -3.75 -1.48 -3.14
N LYS A 58 -2.66 -1.63 -3.88
CA LYS A 58 -1.47 -2.40 -3.44
C LYS A 58 -0.83 -1.81 -2.18
N GLY A 59 -0.73 -0.48 -2.10
CA GLY A 59 -0.22 0.22 -0.92
C GLY A 59 -1.07 -0.01 0.34
N GLN A 60 -2.40 -0.04 0.21
CA GLN A 60 -3.30 -0.40 1.31
C GLN A 60 -3.15 -1.87 1.73
N LEU A 61 -3.05 -2.79 0.76
CA LEU A 61 -2.84 -4.21 1.06
C LEU A 61 -1.51 -4.45 1.79
N ARG A 62 -0.42 -3.79 1.37
CA ARG A 62 0.89 -3.89 2.03
C ARG A 62 0.88 -3.37 3.46
N ARG A 63 0.17 -2.26 3.74
CA ARG A 63 0.03 -1.73 5.11
C ARG A 63 -0.77 -2.67 6.01
N SER A 64 -1.80 -3.31 5.46
CA SER A 64 -2.60 -4.31 6.17
C SER A 64 -1.79 -5.58 6.46
N SER A 65 -1.03 -6.10 5.48
CA SER A 65 -0.25 -7.33 5.64
C SER A 65 0.96 -7.17 6.58
N THR A 66 1.60 -6.00 6.63
CA THR A 66 2.67 -5.75 7.61
C THR A 66 2.16 -5.67 9.06
N SER A 67 0.89 -5.28 9.27
CA SER A 67 0.29 -5.33 10.61
C SER A 67 -0.02 -6.76 11.09
N SER A 68 -0.31 -7.67 10.15
CA SER A 68 -0.62 -9.07 10.45
C SER A 68 0.63 -9.95 10.63
N PHE A 69 1.77 -9.60 10.02
CA PHE A 69 3.01 -10.35 10.20
C PHE A 69 3.69 -10.06 11.55
N ASN A 70 3.56 -8.82 12.06
CA ASN A 70 4.14 -8.40 13.34
C ASN A 70 3.35 -8.87 14.58
N SER A 71 2.19 -9.53 14.41
CA SER A 71 1.42 -10.09 15.52
C SER A 71 1.78 -11.54 15.85
N SER A 72 2.84 -12.10 15.25
CA SER A 72 3.36 -13.41 15.63
C SER A 72 4.17 -13.35 16.94
N SER A 73 3.47 -12.97 18.02
CA SER A 73 3.88 -13.23 19.40
C SER A 73 3.82 -14.73 19.67
N TRP A 74 4.75 -15.50 19.09
CA TRP A 74 4.90 -16.93 19.38
C TRP A 74 5.59 -17.18 20.74
N LYS A 75 5.92 -16.13 21.48
CA LYS A 75 6.18 -16.21 22.92
C LYS A 75 4.92 -15.80 23.67
N ASP A 76 4.10 -16.77 24.04
CA ASP A 76 3.82 -17.06 25.45
C ASP A 76 2.82 -18.23 25.49
N LYS A 77 3.37 -19.43 25.60
CA LYS A 77 2.58 -20.64 25.84
C LYS A 77 3.21 -21.42 26.98
N GLN A 78 3.36 -20.79 28.14
CA GLN A 78 3.30 -21.54 29.40
C GLN A 78 1.91 -21.34 30.02
N LYS A 79 1.03 -22.22 29.57
CA LYS A 79 -0.29 -22.50 30.13
C LYS A 79 -0.20 -22.63 31.66
N LYS A 80 -0.92 -21.73 32.33
CA LYS A 80 -2.05 -21.98 33.23
C LYS A 80 -1.91 -22.97 34.41
N GLU A 81 -2.22 -22.40 35.57
CA GLU A 81 -3.20 -22.86 36.56
C GLU A 81 -2.81 -24.02 37.49
N GLY A 82 -2.50 -23.66 38.73
CA GLY A 82 -2.71 -24.49 39.91
C GLY A 82 -3.59 -23.74 40.91
N THR A 83 -4.90 -23.85 40.76
CA THR A 83 -5.91 -23.38 41.72
C THR A 83 -6.02 -24.35 42.90
N SER A 84 -5.77 -23.83 44.11
CA SER A 84 -6.32 -24.14 45.46
C SER A 84 -7.27 -25.37 45.58
N SER A 85 -7.17 -26.32 46.53
CA SER A 85 -7.16 -26.24 48.02
C SER A 85 -7.08 -27.69 48.63
N PRO A 86 -7.48 -28.01 49.89
CA PRO A 86 -6.63 -28.29 51.06
C PRO A 86 -6.79 -29.73 51.65
N LYS A 87 -5.95 -30.09 52.65
CA LYS A 87 -6.04 -31.16 53.70
C LYS A 87 -4.59 -31.54 54.08
N GLU A 88 -4.15 -31.86 55.30
CA GLU A 88 -4.76 -32.23 56.57
C GLU A 88 -3.71 -32.05 57.70
N VAL A 89 -4.20 -31.67 58.87
CA VAL A 89 -3.74 -31.79 60.28
C VAL A 89 -2.43 -32.55 60.61
N ALA A 90 -1.56 -31.92 61.43
CA ALA A 90 -1.02 -32.38 62.74
C ALA A 90 0.30 -31.67 63.09
N SER A 91 0.30 -30.73 64.06
CA SER A 91 0.82 -30.89 65.44
C SER A 91 2.17 -30.16 65.68
N ASP A 92 2.11 -29.12 66.52
CA ASP A 92 3.07 -28.47 67.45
C ASP A 92 4.47 -29.11 67.68
N PRO A 93 5.51 -28.37 68.17
CA PRO A 93 5.39 -27.32 69.21
C PRO A 93 6.28 -26.05 69.13
N LYS A 94 5.73 -25.00 69.75
CA LYS A 94 6.30 -24.00 70.70
C LYS A 94 7.83 -23.81 70.81
N GLU A 95 8.23 -22.54 70.65
CA GLU A 95 8.94 -21.75 71.68
C GLU A 95 8.23 -20.40 71.87
#